data_AF-A0A2V9LFT4-F1
#
_entry.id   AF-A0A2V9LFT4-F1
#
_cell.length_a   1.000
_cell.length_b   1.000
_cell.length_c   1.000
_cell.angle_alpha   90.00
_cell.angle_beta   90.00
_cell.angle_gamma   90.00
#
_symmetry.space_group_name_H-M   'P 1'
#
loop_
_entity.id
_entity.type
_entity.pdbx_description
1 polymer ?
#
loop_
_entity_poly.entity_id
_entity_poly.type
_entity_poly.pdbx_seq_one_letter_code
_entity_poly.pdbx_strand_id
1 'polypeptide(L)'
;MTRRAYVYFALTFLLGVVVGGGSVFYYGWHSGILHRGAPSRRGVVGRLTRELSLSDAQAQQLGQIMEDAEKKHQQLQERCRPQFQALHKETRDRIRKILNPEQVARFDEINRQFEQRMHQRIRP
;
A
#
# COMPACT_ATOMS: atom_id res chain seq x y z
N MET A 1 -22.36 36.64 -12.44
CA MET A 1 -21.88 35.73 -13.51
C MET A 1 -20.87 34.69 -13.01
N THR A 2 -20.06 34.95 -11.99
CA THR A 2 -18.94 34.09 -11.54
C THR A 2 -19.34 32.85 -10.71
N ARG A 3 -20.37 32.93 -9.85
CA ARG A 3 -20.81 31.79 -9.01
C ARG A 3 -21.21 30.54 -9.80
N ARG A 4 -21.88 30.71 -10.94
CA ARG A 4 -22.30 29.59 -11.80
C ARG A 4 -21.09 28.92 -12.48
N ALA A 5 -20.08 29.70 -12.86
CA ALA A 5 -18.85 29.18 -13.46
C ALA A 5 -18.08 28.27 -12.49
N TYR A 6 -17.98 28.63 -11.21
CA TYR A 6 -17.35 27.77 -10.20
C TYR A 6 -18.12 26.47 -9.95
N VAL A 7 -19.46 26.51 -9.99
CA VAL A 7 -20.29 25.31 -9.86
C VAL A 7 -20.05 24.36 -11.03
N TYR A 8 -19.98 24.86 -12.26
CA TYR A 8 -19.67 24.03 -13.43
C TYR A 8 -18.25 23.46 -13.36
N PHE A 9 -17.27 24.26 -12.90
CA PHE A 9 -15.89 23.80 -12.75
C PHE A 9 -15.75 22.71 -11.67
N ALA A 10 -16.43 22.87 -10.54
CA ALA A 10 -16.46 21.86 -9.49
C ALA A 10 -17.16 20.57 -9.96
N LEU A 11 -18.25 20.70 -10.73
CA LEU A 11 -18.98 19.56 -11.28
C LEU A 11 -18.14 18.77 -12.29
N THR A 12 -17.46 19.43 -13.24
CA THR A 12 -16.61 18.74 -14.22
C THR A 12 -15.39 18.10 -13.55
N PHE A 13 -14.81 18.75 -12.55
CA PHE A 13 -13.72 18.18 -11.77
C PHE A 13 -14.15 16.92 -11.01
N LEU A 14 -15.31 16.96 -10.34
CA LEU A 14 -15.87 15.79 -9.65
C LEU A 14 -16.16 14.65 -10.63
N LEU A 15 -16.69 14.96 -11.82
CA LEU A 15 -16.97 13.97 -12.85
C LEU A 15 -15.67 13.33 -13.38
N GLY A 16 -14.61 14.12 -13.54
CA GLY A 16 -13.27 13.62 -13.86
C GLY A 16 -12.69 12.71 -12.78
N VAL A 17 -12.86 13.04 -11.50
CA VAL A 17 -12.41 12.19 -10.38
C VAL A 17 -13.19 10.87 -10.33
N VAL A 18 -14.49 10.88 -10.60
CA VAL A 18 -15.32 9.66 -10.62
C VAL A 18 -14.92 8.75 -11.79
N VAL A 19 -14.74 9.31 -12.99
CA VAL A 19 -14.36 8.53 -14.18
C VAL A 19 -12.92 8.04 -14.08
N GLY A 20 -11.98 8.90 -13.71
CA GLY A 20 -10.57 8.53 -13.55
C GLY A 20 -10.35 7.55 -12.40
N GLY A 21 -10.98 7.79 -11.25
CA GLY A 21 -10.96 6.90 -10.10
C GLY A 21 -11.59 5.53 -10.40
N GLY A 22 -12.74 5.52 -11.09
CA GLY A 22 -13.41 4.29 -11.52
C GLY A 22 -12.58 3.46 -12.50
N SER A 23 -11.86 4.12 -13.42
CA SER A 23 -10.99 3.47 -14.40
C SER A 23 -9.76 2.83 -13.75
N VAL A 24 -9.09 3.55 -12.84
CA VAL A 24 -7.95 3.02 -12.06
C VAL A 24 -8.40 1.89 -11.13
N PHE A 25 -9.59 2.01 -10.53
CA PHE A 25 -10.16 0.97 -9.69
C PHE A 25 -10.50 -0.29 -10.49
N TYR A 26 -11.17 -0.15 -11.63
CA TYR A 26 -11.53 -1.26 -12.52
C TYR A 26 -10.28 -1.97 -13.07
N TYR A 27 -9.30 -1.22 -13.60
CA TYR A 27 -8.04 -1.80 -14.06
C TYR A 27 -7.25 -2.46 -12.93
N GLY A 28 -7.16 -1.83 -11.75
CA GLY A 28 -6.47 -2.41 -10.59
C GLY A 28 -7.13 -3.68 -10.07
N TRP A 29 -8.46 -3.76 -10.15
CA TRP A 29 -9.25 -4.91 -9.71
C TRP A 29 -9.17 -6.08 -10.70
N HIS A 30 -9.20 -5.82 -12.02
CA HIS A 30 -9.22 -6.87 -13.04
C HIS A 30 -7.83 -7.35 -13.51
N SER A 31 -6.80 -6.50 -13.46
CA SER A 31 -5.45 -6.84 -13.94
C SER A 31 -4.60 -7.66 -12.95
N GLY A 32 -5.05 -7.83 -11.71
CA GLY A 32 -4.28 -8.50 -10.66
C GLY A 32 -3.01 -7.75 -10.23
N ILE A 33 -2.71 -6.59 -10.81
CA ILE A 33 -1.53 -5.76 -10.49
C ILE A 33 -1.57 -5.30 -9.02
N LEU A 34 -2.77 -5.07 -8.47
CA LEU A 34 -2.93 -4.70 -7.06
C LEU A 34 -2.89 -5.89 -6.08
N HIS A 35 -2.91 -7.13 -6.58
CA HIS A 35 -3.07 -8.36 -5.77
C HIS A 35 -1.91 -9.34 -5.90
N ARG A 36 -0.87 -9.05 -6.70
CA ARG A 36 0.38 -9.81 -6.63
C ARG A 36 1.10 -9.45 -5.32
N GLY A 37 0.73 -10.17 -4.25
CA GLY A 37 1.56 -10.25 -3.06
C GLY A 37 2.98 -10.66 -3.45
N ALA A 38 3.95 -10.29 -2.61
CA ALA A 38 5.33 -10.72 -2.80
C ALA A 38 5.34 -12.26 -3.01
N PRO A 39 6.07 -12.77 -4.01
CA PRO A 39 6.13 -14.20 -4.27
C PRO A 39 6.55 -14.92 -2.98
N SER A 40 5.82 -15.97 -2.62
CA SER A 40 6.13 -16.73 -1.40
C SER A 40 7.56 -17.25 -1.47
N ARG A 41 8.22 -17.33 -0.31
CA ARG A 41 9.58 -17.89 -0.16
C ARG A 41 9.76 -19.20 -0.94
N ARG A 42 8.80 -20.12 -0.81
CA ARG A 42 8.79 -21.40 -1.55
C ARG A 42 8.65 -21.20 -3.07
N GLY A 43 7.85 -20.23 -3.50
CA GLY A 43 7.72 -19.86 -4.92
C GLY A 43 9.02 -19.33 -5.50
N VAL A 44 9.75 -18.50 -4.75
CA VAL A 44 11.06 -17.97 -5.17
C VAL A 44 12.11 -19.08 -5.26
N VAL A 45 12.24 -19.92 -4.22
CA VAL A 45 13.18 -21.04 -4.23
C VAL A 45 12.86 -22.02 -5.35
N GLY A 46 11.59 -22.38 -5.54
CA GLY A 46 11.17 -23.29 -6.61
C GLY A 46 11.41 -22.74 -8.01
N ARG A 47 11.19 -21.42 -8.20
CA ARG A 47 11.47 -20.73 -9.47
C ARG A 47 12.97 -20.75 -9.78
N LEU A 48 13.81 -20.33 -8.82
CA LEU A 48 15.26 -20.29 -9.01
C LEU A 48 15.87 -21.69 -9.17
N THR A 49 15.35 -22.68 -8.45
CA THR A 49 15.75 -24.09 -8.61
C THR A 49 15.52 -24.56 -10.04
N ARG A 50 14.37 -24.21 -10.64
CA ARG A 50 14.02 -24.59 -12.01
C ARG A 50 14.80 -23.80 -13.06
N GLU A 51 14.88 -22.47 -12.90
CA GLU A 51 15.53 -21.59 -13.88
C GLU A 51 17.06 -21.77 -13.92
N LEU A 52 17.66 -22.14 -12.79
CA LEU A 52 19.12 -22.33 -12.67
C LEU A 52 19.52 -23.82 -12.63
N SER A 53 18.56 -24.74 -12.73
CA SER A 53 18.78 -26.19 -12.63
C SER A 53 19.60 -26.58 -11.38
N LEU A 54 19.21 -26.05 -10.22
CA LEU A 54 19.92 -26.30 -8.97
C LEU A 54 19.78 -27.77 -8.54
N SER A 55 20.84 -28.34 -7.99
CA SER A 55 20.76 -29.64 -7.31
C SER A 55 19.97 -29.53 -6.00
N ASP A 56 19.54 -30.67 -5.46
CA ASP A 56 18.80 -30.71 -4.18
C ASP A 56 19.58 -30.06 -3.03
N ALA A 57 20.90 -30.27 -2.99
CA ALA A 57 21.76 -29.64 -2.00
C ALA A 57 21.80 -28.11 -2.17
N GLN A 58 21.89 -27.61 -3.40
CA GLN A 58 21.89 -26.17 -3.68
C GLN A 58 20.51 -25.53 -3.39
N ALA A 59 19.42 -26.22 -3.73
CA ALA A 59 18.06 -25.78 -3.42
C ALA A 59 17.82 -25.71 -1.91
N GLN A 60 18.34 -26.67 -1.14
CA GLN A 60 18.29 -26.65 0.33
C GLN A 60 19.07 -25.47 0.90
N GLN A 61 20.29 -25.20 0.40
CA GLN A 61 21.09 -24.05 0.81
C GLN A 61 20.40 -22.72 0.48
N LEU A 62 19.83 -22.59 -0.73
CA LEU A 62 19.03 -21.43 -1.12
C LEU A 62 17.82 -21.26 -0.19
N GLY A 63 17.18 -22.36 0.18
CA GLY A 63 16.15 -22.40 1.19
C GLY A 63 16.62 -21.88 2.55
N GLN A 64 17.83 -22.19 3.02
CA GLN A 64 18.31 -21.64 4.29
C GLN A 64 18.59 -20.13 4.18
N ILE A 65 19.26 -19.69 3.10
CA ILE A 65 19.59 -18.28 2.85
C ILE A 65 18.34 -17.40 2.85
N MET A 66 17.28 -17.84 2.15
CA MET A 66 16.04 -17.08 2.07
C MET A 66 15.31 -17.02 3.43
N GLU A 67 15.53 -17.99 4.33
CA GLU A 67 14.86 -18.02 5.64
C GLU A 67 15.51 -17.03 6.58
N ASP A 68 16.84 -17.03 6.60
CA ASP A 68 17.61 -16.08 7.37
C ASP A 68 17.39 -14.64 6.89
N ALA A 69 17.26 -14.44 5.58
CA ALA A 69 16.92 -13.15 5.00
C ALA A 69 15.53 -12.68 5.47
N GLU A 70 14.53 -13.55 5.47
CA GLU A 70 13.18 -13.24 5.94
C GLU A 70 13.15 -12.88 7.43
N LYS A 71 13.85 -13.64 8.28
CA LYS A 71 14.00 -13.35 9.72
C LYS A 71 14.67 -11.99 9.95
N LYS A 72 15.77 -11.70 9.26
CA LYS A 72 16.48 -10.42 9.37
C LYS A 72 15.61 -9.25 8.91
N HIS A 73 14.85 -9.45 7.82
CA HIS A 73 13.91 -8.45 7.34
C HIS A 73 12.80 -8.17 8.36
N GLN A 74 12.19 -9.20 8.94
CA GLN A 74 11.16 -9.05 9.98
C GLN A 74 11.72 -8.29 11.20
N GLN A 75 12.90 -8.65 11.68
CA GLN A 75 13.56 -7.94 12.80
C GLN A 75 13.82 -6.47 12.49
N LEU A 76 14.30 -6.16 11.27
CA LEU A 76 14.52 -4.78 10.85
C LEU A 76 13.19 -4.02 10.78
N GLN A 77 12.16 -4.64 10.21
CA GLN A 77 10.83 -4.06 10.11
C GLN A 77 10.25 -3.73 11.49
N GLU A 78 10.36 -4.63 12.46
CA GLU A 78 9.91 -4.41 13.85
C GLU A 78 10.63 -3.22 14.51
N ARG A 79 11.95 -3.12 14.32
CA ARG A 79 12.76 -2.01 14.84
C ARG A 79 12.39 -0.66 14.21
N CYS A 80 12.13 -0.64 12.91
CA CYS A 80 11.80 0.59 12.19
C CYS A 80 10.32 0.97 12.29
N ARG A 81 9.41 0.02 12.55
CA ARG A 81 7.96 0.25 12.66
C ARG A 81 7.58 1.45 13.55
N PRO A 82 8.10 1.59 14.80
CA PRO A 82 7.74 2.73 15.65
C PRO A 82 8.23 4.07 15.06
N GLN A 83 9.37 4.09 14.38
CA GLN A 83 9.91 5.31 13.77
C GLN A 83 9.00 5.79 12.63
N PHE A 84 8.55 4.88 11.77
CA PHE A 84 7.58 5.19 10.73
C PHE A 84 6.23 5.66 11.30
N GLN A 85 5.73 5.01 12.35
CA GLN A 85 4.49 5.42 13.02
C GLN A 85 4.60 6.84 13.59
N ALA A 86 5.72 7.17 14.22
CA ALA A 86 5.98 8.52 14.74
C ALA A 86 6.01 9.57 13.61
N LEU A 87 6.72 9.28 12.51
CA LEU A 87 6.79 10.16 11.35
C LEU A 87 5.41 10.39 10.71
N HIS A 88 4.61 9.33 10.56
CA HIS A 88 3.25 9.45 10.04
C HIS A 88 2.36 10.28 10.95
N LYS A 89 2.46 10.10 12.27
CA LYS A 89 1.71 10.90 13.24
C LYS A 89 2.09 12.38 13.15
N GLU A 90 3.38 12.69 13.20
CA GLU A 90 3.88 14.06 13.07
C GLU A 90 3.39 14.73 11.77
N THR A 91 3.49 14.00 10.65
CA THR A 91 3.03 14.49 9.34
C THR A 91 1.54 14.79 9.36
N ARG A 92 0.71 13.89 9.92
CA ARG A 92 -0.74 14.11 10.04
C ARG A 92 -1.05 15.32 10.92
N ASP A 93 -0.33 15.51 12.03
CA ASP A 93 -0.52 16.65 12.92
C ASP A 93 -0.15 17.98 12.23
N ARG A 94 0.91 17.98 11.42
CA ARG A 94 1.29 19.14 10.60
C ARG A 94 0.24 19.46 9.54
N ILE A 95 -0.33 18.44 8.90
CA ILE A 95 -1.43 18.63 7.94
C ILE A 95 -2.65 19.21 8.65
N ARG A 96 -3.06 18.70 9.82
CA ARG A 96 -4.22 19.23 10.56
C ARG A 96 -4.11 20.73 10.85
N LYS A 97 -2.91 21.25 11.11
CA LYS A 97 -2.68 22.68 11.42
C LYS A 97 -3.00 23.64 10.28
N ILE A 98 -3.00 23.17 9.03
CA ILE A 98 -3.30 24.01 7.85
C ILE A 98 -4.74 23.85 7.34
N LEU A 99 -5.52 22.97 7.97
CA LEU A 99 -6.90 22.67 7.57
C LEU A 99 -7.90 23.43 8.42
N ASN A 100 -9.05 23.76 7.83
CA ASN A 100 -10.20 24.25 8.58
C ASN A 100 -10.95 23.09 9.28
N PRO A 101 -11.86 23.36 10.23
CA PRO A 101 -12.52 22.31 11.00
C PRO A 101 -13.26 21.25 10.17
N GLU A 102 -13.93 21.66 9.09
CA GLU A 102 -14.64 20.75 8.19
C GLU A 102 -13.66 19.83 7.44
N GLN A 103 -12.55 20.39 6.98
CA GLN A 103 -11.47 19.66 6.30
C GLN A 103 -10.76 18.69 7.25
N VAL A 104 -10.57 19.04 8.53
CA VAL A 104 -10.00 18.15 9.55
C VAL A 104 -10.89 16.92 9.73
N ALA A 105 -12.20 17.11 9.88
CA ALA A 105 -13.14 15.99 10.01
C ALA A 105 -13.09 15.06 8.78
N ARG A 106 -13.01 15.63 7.57
CA ARG A 106 -12.87 14.84 6.34
C ARG A 106 -11.53 14.12 6.27
N PHE A 107 -10.44 14.76 6.68
CA PHE A 107 -9.10 14.18 6.68
C PHE A 107 -8.97 13.01 7.65
N ASP A 108 -9.53 13.13 8.85
CA ASP A 108 -9.52 12.05 9.85
C ASP A 108 -10.33 10.84 9.38
N GLU A 109 -11.48 11.06 8.72
CA GLU A 109 -12.26 9.98 8.11
C GLU A 109 -11.48 9.27 7.00
N ILE A 110 -10.77 10.01 6.15
CA ILE A 110 -9.90 9.43 5.11
C ILE A 110 -8.81 8.56 5.75
N ASN A 111 -8.13 9.06 6.79
CA ASN A 111 -7.09 8.30 7.50
C ASN A 111 -7.65 7.02 8.14
N ARG A 112 -8.83 7.10 8.76
CA ARG A 112 -9.51 5.95 9.38
C ARG A 112 -9.82 4.86 8.34
N GLN A 113 -10.32 5.24 7.17
CA GLN A 113 -10.60 4.29 6.08
C GLN A 113 -9.31 3.62 5.58
N PHE A 114 -8.21 4.37 5.45
CA PHE A 114 -6.92 3.79 5.09
C PHE A 114 -6.42 2.78 6.14
N GLU A 115 -6.52 3.12 7.42
CA GLU A 115 -6.11 2.22 8.52
C GLU A 115 -6.95 0.94 8.57
N GLN A 116 -8.26 1.05 8.32
CA GLN A 116 -9.16 -0.10 8.24
C GLN A 116 -8.80 -1.01 7.06
N ARG A 117 -8.55 -0.44 5.88
CA ARG A 117 -8.12 -1.21 4.69
C ARG A 117 -6.78 -1.91 4.92
N MET A 118 -5.83 -1.26 5.60
CA MET A 118 -4.56 -1.90 5.95
C MET A 118 -4.74 -3.03 6.97
N HIS A 119 -5.55 -2.82 8.01
CA HIS A 119 -5.84 -3.89 8.99
C HIS A 119 -6.51 -5.09 8.35
N GLN A 120 -7.43 -4.88 7.40
CA GLN A 120 -8.08 -5.96 6.66
C GLN A 120 -7.11 -6.75 5.77
N ARG A 121 -6.04 -6.13 5.27
CA ARG A 121 -4.99 -6.82 4.48
C ARG A 121 -3.99 -7.61 5.34
N ILE A 122 -3.87 -7.29 6.63
CA ILE A 122 -2.90 -7.90 7.54
C ILE A 122 -3.52 -9.06 8.34
N ARG A 123 -4.85 -9.08 8.53
CA ARG A 123 -5.54 -10.22 9.17
C ARG A 123 -5.59 -11.41 8.18
N PRO A 124 -5.14 -12.62 8.59
CA PRO A 124 -5.20 -13.82 7.76
C PRO A 124 -6.63 -14.27 7.47
#